data_AF-A0A151EUY9-F1
#
_entry.id   AF-A0A151EUY9-F1
#
_cell.length_a   1.000
_cell.length_b   1.000
_cell.length_c   1.000
_cell.angle_alpha   90.00
_cell.angle_beta   90.00
_cell.angle_gamma   90.00
#
_symmetry.space_group_name_H-M   'P 1'
#
loop_
_entity.id
_entity.type
_entity.pdbx_description
1 polymer ?
#
loop_
_entity_poly.entity_id
_entity_poly.type
_entity_poly.pdbx_seq_one_letter_code
_entity_poly.pdbx_strand_id
1 'polypeptide(L)'
;MNTTKIQVIPRRNQTVEIDGEEYTLKEGEITELPKWLARMLDVECVPLKSSDIKTILMKERNPKLTELPSNFYDRMEFSTEREAQKAFLQLLDVRLEKIAKLSCQFVDVELPHEEQVLYNKMKELVQEWKKYIIGRVLQNGNR
;
A
#
# COMPACT_ATOMS: atom_id res chain seq x y z
N MET A 1 11.29 -8.02 -13.92
CA MET A 1 10.27 -6.99 -13.65
C MET A 1 9.51 -7.44 -12.42
N ASN A 2 9.39 -6.61 -11.38
CA ASN A 2 8.59 -6.98 -10.21
C ASN A 2 7.12 -6.73 -10.57
N THR A 3 6.42 -7.76 -11.03
CA THR A 3 5.02 -7.63 -11.45
C THR A 3 4.13 -7.99 -10.27
N THR A 4 3.53 -6.98 -9.64
CA THR A 4 2.58 -7.20 -8.56
C THR A 4 1.50 -8.17 -9.01
N LYS A 5 1.40 -9.30 -8.30
CA LYS A 5 0.33 -10.27 -8.52
C LYS A 5 -0.90 -9.83 -7.75
N ILE A 6 -2.08 -10.03 -8.33
CA ILE A 6 -3.38 -9.77 -7.71
C ILE A 6 -4.24 -11.02 -7.81
N GLN A 7 -5.16 -11.19 -6.86
CA GLN A 7 -6.14 -12.26 -6.90
C GLN A 7 -7.23 -11.92 -7.92
N VAL A 8 -7.55 -12.87 -8.78
CA VAL A 8 -8.57 -12.74 -9.81
C VAL A 8 -9.42 -14.00 -9.92
N ILE A 9 -10.60 -13.86 -10.50
CA ILE A 9 -11.54 -14.95 -10.81
C ILE A 9 -11.82 -14.90 -12.32
N PRO A 10 -11.36 -15.90 -13.10
CA PRO A 10 -11.67 -15.96 -14.53
C PRO A 10 -13.16 -16.12 -14.78
N ARG A 11 -13.68 -15.37 -15.77
CA ARG A 11 -15.10 -15.46 -16.18
C ARG A 11 -15.40 -16.63 -17.11
N ARG A 12 -14.35 -17.26 -17.64
CA ARG A 12 -14.41 -18.42 -18.52
C ARG A 12 -13.09 -19.19 -18.43
N ASN A 13 -13.12 -20.45 -18.83
CA ASN A 13 -11.90 -21.23 -19.04
C ASN A 13 -11.07 -20.60 -20.16
N GLN A 14 -9.79 -20.34 -19.91
CA GLN A 14 -8.88 -19.79 -20.92
C GLN A 14 -7.44 -20.24 -20.66
N THR A 15 -6.70 -20.52 -21.72
CA THR A 15 -5.26 -20.84 -21.65
C THR A 15 -4.46 -19.59 -21.99
N VAL A 16 -3.44 -19.29 -21.19
CA VAL A 16 -2.55 -18.15 -21.37
C VAL A 16 -1.11 -18.62 -21.35
N GLU A 17 -0.27 -18.10 -22.23
CA GLU A 17 1.16 -18.36 -22.23
C GLU A 17 1.88 -17.27 -21.42
N ILE A 18 2.65 -17.67 -20.41
CA ILE A 18 3.45 -16.78 -19.58
C ILE A 18 4.86 -17.34 -19.54
N ASP A 19 5.85 -16.55 -19.94
CA ASP A 19 7.27 -16.95 -19.97
C ASP A 19 7.56 -18.26 -20.73
N GLY A 20 6.77 -18.55 -21.78
CA GLY A 20 6.90 -19.76 -22.59
C GLY A 20 6.18 -21.01 -22.03
N GLU A 21 5.46 -20.86 -20.93
CA GLU A 21 4.66 -21.93 -20.32
C GLU A 21 3.16 -21.65 -20.47
N GLU A 22 2.40 -22.67 -20.87
CA GLU A 22 0.94 -22.59 -20.97
C GLU A 22 0.27 -22.83 -19.61
N TYR A 23 -0.54 -21.87 -19.18
CA TYR A 23 -1.33 -21.92 -17.95
C TYR A 23 -2.82 -21.93 -18.29
N THR A 24 -3.54 -22.93 -17.78
CA THR A 24 -5.01 -22.96 -17.91
C THR A 24 -5.65 -22.29 -16.70
N LEU A 25 -6.34 -21.18 -16.94
CA LEU A 25 -7.16 -20.47 -15.96
C LEU A 25 -8.57 -21.05 -16.00
N LYS A 26 -9.04 -21.59 -14.88
CA LYS A 26 -10.38 -22.17 -14.76
C LYS A 26 -11.39 -21.12 -14.33
N GLU A 27 -12.56 -21.17 -14.96
CA GLU A 27 -13.70 -20.33 -14.61
C GLU A 27 -14.08 -20.47 -13.14
N GLY A 28 -14.32 -19.33 -12.47
CA GLY A 28 -14.78 -19.30 -11.08
C GLY A 28 -13.72 -19.64 -10.02
N GLU A 29 -12.54 -20.12 -10.40
CA GLU A 29 -11.46 -20.40 -9.46
C GLU A 29 -10.63 -19.14 -9.15
N ILE A 30 -10.34 -18.89 -7.87
CA ILE A 30 -9.45 -17.80 -7.47
C ILE A 30 -8.02 -18.19 -7.85
N THR A 31 -7.35 -17.33 -8.60
CA THR A 31 -5.96 -17.49 -9.01
C THR A 31 -5.19 -16.17 -8.86
N GLU A 32 -3.86 -16.22 -8.86
CA GLU A 32 -3.00 -15.03 -8.77
C GLU A 32 -2.34 -14.74 -10.11
N LEU A 33 -2.62 -13.57 -10.67
CA LEU A 33 -2.04 -13.11 -11.93
C LEU A 33 -1.31 -11.79 -11.76
N PRO A 34 -0.25 -11.53 -12.54
CA PRO A 34 0.29 -10.18 -12.68
C PRO A 34 -0.81 -9.17 -13.02
N LYS A 35 -0.83 -8.00 -12.37
CA LYS A 35 -1.85 -6.95 -12.58
C LYS A 35 -1.98 -6.55 -14.05
N TRP A 36 -0.88 -6.48 -14.79
CA TRP A 36 -0.90 -6.16 -16.22
C TRP A 36 -1.63 -7.24 -17.04
N LEU A 37 -1.43 -8.51 -16.70
CA LEU A 37 -2.06 -9.64 -17.38
C LEU A 37 -3.54 -9.70 -17.05
N ALA A 38 -3.90 -9.49 -15.78
CA ALA A 38 -5.29 -9.41 -15.35
C ALA A 38 -6.09 -8.32 -16.11
N ARG A 39 -5.46 -7.20 -16.48
CA ARG A 39 -6.10 -6.13 -17.27
C ARG A 39 -6.37 -6.51 -18.74
N MET A 40 -5.64 -7.50 -19.27
CA MET A 40 -5.77 -7.96 -20.65
C MET A 40 -6.71 -9.16 -20.79
N LEU A 41 -6.98 -9.85 -19.69
CA LEU A 41 -7.78 -11.06 -19.67
C LEU A 41 -9.21 -10.78 -19.21
N ASP A 42 -10.12 -11.68 -19.57
CA ASP A 42 -11.51 -11.65 -19.11
C ASP A 42 -11.61 -12.26 -17.69
N VAL A 43 -11.13 -11.50 -16.70
CA VAL A 43 -11.10 -11.88 -15.28
C VAL A 43 -11.69 -10.79 -14.41
N GLU A 44 -12.27 -11.18 -13.28
CA GLU A 44 -12.70 -10.27 -12.22
C GLU A 44 -11.62 -10.17 -11.15
N CYS A 45 -11.20 -8.95 -10.79
CA CYS A 45 -10.22 -8.76 -9.72
C CYS A 45 -10.91 -8.88 -8.36
N VAL A 46 -10.30 -9.62 -7.42
CA VAL A 46 -10.87 -9.83 -6.08
C VAL A 46 -10.63 -8.60 -5.20
N PRO A 47 -11.67 -7.81 -4.86
CA PRO A 47 -11.52 -6.59 -4.08
C PRO A 47 -11.16 -6.90 -2.62
N LEU A 48 -10.74 -5.87 -1.88
CA LEU A 48 -10.75 -5.91 -0.42
C LEU A 48 -12.16 -5.70 0.10
N LYS A 49 -12.57 -6.50 1.08
CA LYS A 49 -13.84 -6.33 1.78
C LYS A 49 -13.67 -5.37 2.95
N SER A 50 -14.76 -4.72 3.34
CA SER A 50 -14.76 -3.85 4.53
C SER A 50 -14.29 -4.57 5.80
N SER A 51 -14.57 -5.88 5.93
CA SER A 51 -14.08 -6.73 7.03
C SER A 51 -12.56 -6.79 7.11
N ASP A 52 -11.89 -6.98 5.97
CA ASP A 52 -10.43 -7.13 5.91
C ASP A 52 -9.74 -5.84 6.38
N ILE A 53 -10.26 -4.70 5.91
CA ILE A 53 -9.76 -3.37 6.27
C ILE A 53 -10.02 -3.06 7.75
N LYS A 54 -11.21 -3.40 8.26
CA LYS A 54 -11.56 -3.24 9.68
C LYS A 54 -10.63 -4.06 10.58
N THR A 55 -10.24 -5.27 10.16
CA THR A 55 -9.25 -6.08 10.89
C THR A 55 -7.88 -5.40 10.95
N ILE A 56 -7.42 -4.80 9.85
CA ILE A 56 -6.16 -4.05 9.83
C ILE A 56 -6.26 -2.82 10.74
N LEU A 57 -7.34 -2.04 10.64
CA LEU A 57 -7.62 -0.91 11.52
C LEU A 57 -7.57 -1.26 13.01
N MET A 58 -8.09 -2.43 13.40
CA MET A 58 -8.00 -2.89 14.79
C MET A 58 -6.55 -3.13 15.22
N LYS A 59 -5.71 -3.68 14.33
CA LYS A 59 -4.27 -3.88 14.58
C LYS A 59 -3.51 -2.57 14.68
N GLU A 60 -3.97 -1.52 13.97
CA GLU A 60 -3.39 -0.18 14.07
C GLU A 60 -3.56 0.49 15.45
N ARG A 61 -4.27 -0.12 16.41
CA ARG A 61 -4.22 0.33 17.81
C ARG A 61 -2.82 0.14 18.43
N ASN A 62 -2.00 -0.74 17.88
CA ASN A 62 -0.60 -0.89 18.29
C ASN A 62 0.19 0.37 17.90
N PRO A 63 1.15 0.88 18.70
CA PRO A 63 2.00 2.00 18.30
C PRO A 63 2.84 1.74 17.03
N LYS A 64 3.11 0.48 16.68
CA LYS A 64 3.81 0.10 15.44
C LYS A 64 2.83 0.10 14.26
N LEU A 65 3.36 0.33 13.05
CA LEU A 65 2.59 0.13 11.82
C LEU A 65 2.36 -1.37 11.60
N THR A 66 1.13 -1.74 11.27
CA THR A 66 0.83 -3.12 10.88
C THR A 66 1.38 -3.37 9.49
N GLU A 67 1.91 -4.56 9.26
CA GLU A 67 2.20 -5.03 7.90
C GLU A 67 0.89 -5.14 7.11
N LEU A 68 0.86 -4.54 5.92
CA LEU A 68 -0.26 -4.68 5.01
C LEU A 68 -0.07 -5.93 4.15
N PRO A 69 -1.16 -6.62 3.74
CA PRO A 69 -1.06 -7.66 2.73
C PRO A 69 -0.31 -7.15 1.50
N SER A 70 0.50 -8.00 0.86
CA SER A 70 1.01 -7.74 -0.48
C SER A 70 -0.13 -7.26 -1.37
N ASN A 71 0.09 -6.31 -2.27
CA ASN A 71 -0.90 -5.77 -3.22
C ASN A 71 -2.14 -5.07 -2.59
N PHE A 72 -2.10 -4.72 -1.30
CA PHE A 72 -3.22 -4.08 -0.60
C PHE A 72 -3.80 -2.88 -1.36
N TYR A 73 -2.95 -1.94 -1.79
CA TYR A 73 -3.40 -0.77 -2.54
C TYR A 73 -3.99 -1.14 -3.91
N ASP A 74 -3.38 -2.08 -4.62
CA ASP A 74 -3.90 -2.57 -5.90
C ASP A 74 -5.28 -3.21 -5.75
N ARG A 75 -5.50 -4.01 -4.71
CA ARG A 75 -6.82 -4.62 -4.44
C ARG A 75 -7.86 -3.60 -4.03
N MET A 76 -7.45 -2.53 -3.35
CA MET A 76 -8.35 -1.44 -2.99
C MET A 76 -8.86 -0.68 -4.21
N GLU A 77 -8.09 -0.60 -5.31
CA GLU A 77 -8.55 0.02 -6.58
C GLU A 77 -9.83 -0.63 -7.11
N PHE A 78 -10.04 -1.92 -6.83
CA PHE A 78 -11.22 -2.68 -7.29
C PHE A 78 -12.36 -2.69 -6.26
N SER A 79 -12.16 -2.15 -5.05
CA SER A 79 -13.17 -2.13 -4.00
C SER A 79 -14.21 -1.02 -4.23
N THR A 80 -15.39 -1.41 -4.72
CA THR A 80 -16.54 -0.52 -4.94
C THR A 80 -17.49 -0.43 -3.74
N GLU A 81 -17.34 -1.30 -2.75
CA GLU A 81 -18.14 -1.30 -1.52
C GLU A 81 -17.91 0.00 -0.73
N ARG A 82 -18.98 0.78 -0.50
CA ARG A 82 -18.91 2.06 0.22
C ARG A 82 -18.34 1.93 1.63
N GLU A 83 -18.67 0.85 2.34
CA GLU A 83 -18.10 0.61 3.67
C GLU A 83 -16.61 0.33 3.62
N ALA A 84 -16.13 -0.40 2.60
CA ALA A 84 -14.71 -0.66 2.41
C ALA A 84 -13.96 0.65 2.13
N GLN A 85 -14.51 1.51 1.27
CA GLN A 85 -13.94 2.84 0.99
C GLN A 85 -13.88 3.72 2.24
N LYS A 86 -14.94 3.74 3.06
CA LYS A 86 -14.94 4.49 4.32
C LYS A 86 -13.90 3.96 5.30
N ALA A 87 -13.81 2.64 5.46
CA ALA A 87 -12.81 2.01 6.33
C ALA A 87 -11.38 2.27 5.81
N PHE A 88 -11.18 2.28 4.49
CA PHE A 88 -9.90 2.59 3.87
C PHE A 88 -9.45 4.03 4.15
N LEU A 89 -10.34 5.02 4.02
CA LEU A 89 -10.02 6.40 4.37
C LEU A 89 -9.62 6.54 5.84
N GLN A 90 -10.35 5.90 6.76
CA GLN A 90 -9.98 5.86 8.17
C GLN A 90 -8.60 5.22 8.40
N LEU A 91 -8.29 4.15 7.65
CA LEU A 91 -7.01 3.49 7.73
C LEU A 91 -5.88 4.41 7.23
N LEU A 92 -6.10 5.13 6.13
CA LEU A 92 -5.14 6.08 5.61
C LEU A 92 -4.83 7.18 6.62
N ASP A 93 -5.84 7.74 7.28
CA ASP A 93 -5.65 8.79 8.30
C ASP A 93 -4.76 8.28 9.45
N VAL A 94 -5.08 7.10 10.00
CA VAL A 94 -4.32 6.49 11.11
C VAL A 94 -2.88 6.18 10.69
N ARG A 95 -2.69 5.66 9.48
CA ARG A 95 -1.35 5.32 8.97
C ARG A 95 -0.53 6.57 8.66
N LEU A 96 -1.16 7.61 8.10
CA LEU A 96 -0.53 8.90 7.86
C LEU A 96 0.04 9.50 9.16
N GLU A 97 -0.75 9.52 10.24
CA GLU A 97 -0.30 10.02 11.55
C GLU A 97 0.94 9.27 12.05
N LYS A 98 0.93 7.95 11.93
CA LYS A 98 2.07 7.11 12.34
C LYS A 98 3.30 7.31 11.47
N ILE A 99 3.14 7.38 10.15
CA ILE A 99 4.23 7.65 9.21
C ILE A 99 4.86 9.01 9.52
N ALA A 100 4.05 10.04 9.75
CA ALA A 100 4.53 11.36 10.14
C ALA A 100 5.33 11.30 11.45
N LYS A 101 4.85 10.57 12.47
CA LYS A 101 5.59 10.38 13.72
C LYS A 101 6.93 9.68 13.50
N LEU A 102 6.97 8.60 12.70
CA LEU A 102 8.18 7.86 12.39
C LEU A 102 9.20 8.73 11.62
N SER A 103 8.73 9.54 10.67
CA SER A 103 9.59 10.46 9.91
C SER A 103 10.29 11.49 10.81
N CYS A 104 9.62 11.94 11.89
CA CYS A 104 10.20 12.85 12.87
C CYS A 104 11.29 12.20 13.72
N GLN A 105 11.18 10.88 13.93
CA GLN A 105 12.07 10.06 14.76
C GLN A 105 13.23 9.46 13.97
N PHE A 106 13.22 9.53 12.63
CA PHE A 106 14.24 8.96 11.75
C PHE A 106 14.43 7.44 11.94
N VAL A 107 13.37 6.74 12.33
CA VAL A 107 13.39 5.27 12.47
C VAL A 107 13.34 4.64 11.09
N ASP A 108 14.29 3.76 10.78
CA ASP A 108 14.23 2.96 9.57
C ASP A 108 13.14 1.89 9.73
N VAL A 109 12.20 1.90 8.80
CA VAL A 109 11.01 1.05 8.79
C VAL A 109 10.80 0.56 7.37
N GLU A 110 10.46 -0.71 7.23
CA GLU A 110 10.06 -1.29 5.96
C GLU A 110 8.57 -1.04 5.74
N LEU A 111 8.24 -0.29 4.69
CA LEU A 111 6.88 0.10 4.35
C LEU A 111 6.53 -0.34 2.92
N PRO A 112 5.23 -0.55 2.63
CA PRO A 112 4.74 -0.61 1.26
C PRO A 112 5.27 0.56 0.42
N HIS A 113 5.50 0.34 -0.87
CA HIS A 113 6.15 1.32 -1.75
C HIS A 113 5.50 2.70 -1.68
N GLU A 114 4.17 2.75 -1.75
CA GLU A 114 3.36 3.98 -1.70
C GLU A 114 3.62 4.76 -0.41
N GLU A 115 3.72 4.06 0.72
CA GLU A 115 3.98 4.66 2.03
C GLU A 115 5.45 5.01 2.24
N GLN A 116 6.36 4.23 1.68
CA GLN A 116 7.79 4.49 1.72
C GLN A 116 8.13 5.81 1.02
N VAL A 117 7.50 6.09 -0.12
CA VAL A 117 7.65 7.36 -0.83
C VAL A 117 7.20 8.53 0.05
N LEU A 118 6.06 8.39 0.72
CA LEU A 118 5.55 9.42 1.65
C LEU A 118 6.48 9.63 2.84
N TYR A 119 6.90 8.53 3.50
CA TYR A 119 7.82 8.56 4.62
C TYR A 119 9.13 9.28 4.27
N ASN A 120 9.74 8.94 3.12
CA ASN A 120 11.00 9.53 2.67
C ASN A 120 10.86 11.05 2.47
N LYS A 121 9.78 11.50 1.81
CA LYS A 121 9.50 12.93 1.62
C LYS A 121 9.30 13.67 2.94
N MET A 122 8.55 13.10 3.86
CA MET A 122 8.36 13.70 5.19
C MET A 122 9.68 13.78 5.97
N LYS A 123 10.48 12.70 5.92
CA LYS A 123 11.80 12.61 6.57
C LYS A 123 12.72 13.74 6.09
N GLU A 124 12.78 13.96 4.78
CA GLU A 124 13.56 15.03 4.15
C GLU A 124 13.11 16.42 4.62
N LEU A 125 11.81 16.72 4.50
CA LEU A 125 11.25 18.01 4.93
C LEU A 125 11.52 18.32 6.41
N VAL A 126 11.39 17.30 7.28
CA VAL A 126 11.69 17.46 8.71
C VAL A 126 13.19 17.73 8.94
N GLN A 127 14.08 17.09 8.18
CA GLN A 127 15.53 17.38 8.28
C GLN A 127 15.87 18.78 7.82
N GLU A 128 15.32 19.22 6.69
CA GLU A 128 15.53 20.56 6.16
C GLU A 128 15.07 21.62 7.16
N TRP A 129 13.87 21.45 7.71
CA TRP A 129 13.33 22.35 8.71
C TRP A 129 14.21 22.38 9.98
N LYS A 130 14.64 21.23 10.49
CA LYS A 130 15.56 21.16 11.65
C LYS A 130 16.88 21.87 11.37
N LYS A 131 17.49 21.65 10.20
CA LYS A 131 18.74 22.32 9.78
C LYS A 131 18.56 23.83 9.73
N TYR A 132 17.47 24.32 9.13
CA TYR A 132 17.15 25.74 9.04
C TYR A 132 17.03 26.39 10.42
N ILE A 133 16.28 25.76 11.34
CA ILE A 133 16.10 26.29 12.71
C ILE A 133 17.43 26.30 13.48
N ILE A 134 18.20 25.20 13.42
CA ILE A 134 19.51 25.12 14.09
C ILE A 134 20.45 26.20 13.55
N GLY A 135 20.55 26.34 12.23
CA GLY A 135 21.37 27.37 11.60
C GLY A 135 21.00 28.78 12.05
N ARG A 136 19.69 29.09 12.09
CA ARG A 136 19.19 30.38 12.56
C ARG A 136 19.49 30.62 14.05
N VAL A 137 19.32 29.63 14.91
CA VAL A 137 19.54 29.79 16.36
C VAL A 137 21.04 29.95 16.66
N LEU A 138 21.90 29.12 16.07
CA LEU A 138 23.35 29.16 16.33
C LEU A 138 24.03 30.41 15.76
N GLN A 139 23.55 30.96 14.64
CA GLN A 139 24.09 32.21 14.07
C GLN A 139 23.70 33.46 14.87
N ASN A 140 22.56 33.45 15.56
CA ASN A 140 22.10 34.58 16.37
C ASN A 140 22.66 34.56 17.81
N GLY A 141 23.27 33.46 18.26
CA GLY A 141 23.91 33.37 19.58
C GLY A 141 25.36 33.86 19.65
N ASN A 142 25.96 34.20 18.50
CA ASN A 142 27.35 34.67 18.38
C ASN A 142 27.46 36.18 18.06
N ARG A 143 26.41 36.95 18.35
CA ARG A 143 26.39 38.43 18.30
C ARG A 143 26.01 38.97 19.66
#